data_AF-A0A7K2P4K9-F1
#
_entry.id   AF-A0A7K2P4K9-F1
#
_cell.length_a   1.000
_cell.length_b   1.000
_cell.length_c   1.000
_cell.angle_alpha   90.00
_cell.angle_beta   90.00
_cell.angle_gamma   90.00
#
_symmetry.space_group_name_H-M   'P 1'
#
loop_
_entity.id
_entity.type
_entity.pdbx_description
1 polymer ?
#
loop_
_entity_poly.entity_id
_entity_poly.type
_entity_poly.pdbx_seq_one_letter_code
_entity_poly.pdbx_strand_id
1 'polypeptide(L)'
;TAPGQPTPMRRDGDRLRFVGAATRRIARGMDLDEIVMGLCRATVPTFADAILVYLREPLPVGDERPTGPLVLRLRRTDRIPAERDTEGGFAPAAQPEPSELETVGAELCEVRPGSALAEVLRGVRPVFTDTPAARAALPELLGEERDFPLPDGRRA
;
A
#
# COMPACT_ATOMS: atom_id res chain seq x y z
N THR A 1 -21.37 -29.09 14.81
CA THR A 1 -20.10 -28.37 14.93
C THR A 1 -19.35 -28.52 13.62
N ALA A 2 -19.21 -27.45 12.83
CA ALA A 2 -18.62 -27.54 11.49
C ALA A 2 -17.09 -27.74 11.57
N PRO A 3 -16.51 -28.68 10.80
CA PRO A 3 -15.08 -28.94 10.81
C PRO A 3 -14.34 -27.91 9.95
N GLY A 4 -13.26 -27.32 10.48
CA GLY A 4 -12.28 -26.60 9.63
C GLY A 4 -11.86 -25.21 10.05
N GLN A 5 -12.32 -24.65 11.18
CA GLN A 5 -11.69 -23.42 11.69
C GLN A 5 -10.26 -23.75 12.17
N PRO A 6 -9.20 -23.18 11.56
CA PRO A 6 -7.84 -23.39 12.02
C PRO A 6 -7.73 -22.90 13.46
N THR A 7 -7.21 -23.74 14.34
CA THR A 7 -6.92 -23.37 15.73
C THR A 7 -6.01 -22.14 15.79
N PRO A 8 -6.24 -21.21 16.72
CA PRO A 8 -5.57 -19.90 16.76
C PRO A 8 -4.03 -19.98 16.74
N MET A 9 -3.42 -20.97 17.41
CA MET A 9 -1.97 -21.18 17.37
C MET A 9 -1.41 -21.46 15.96
N ARG A 10 -2.20 -22.06 15.05
CA ARG A 10 -1.79 -22.29 13.65
C ARG A 10 -1.74 -20.97 12.88
N ARG A 11 -2.68 -20.06 13.14
CA ARG A 11 -2.69 -18.70 12.56
C ARG A 11 -1.51 -17.86 13.03
N ASP A 12 -1.14 -17.95 14.31
CA ASP A 12 -0.02 -17.19 14.86
C ASP A 12 1.33 -17.66 14.31
N GLY A 13 1.51 -18.99 14.18
CA GLY A 13 2.70 -19.56 13.54
C GLY A 13 2.85 -19.15 12.08
N ASP A 14 1.75 -19.17 11.32
CA ASP A 14 1.75 -18.75 9.92
C ASP A 14 1.96 -17.24 9.78
N ARG A 15 1.40 -16.42 10.67
CA ARG A 15 1.65 -14.97 10.75
C ARG A 15 3.11 -14.67 11.03
N LEU A 16 3.72 -15.34 12.01
CA LEU A 16 5.12 -15.12 12.36
C LEU A 16 6.06 -15.56 11.22
N ARG A 17 5.74 -16.68 10.55
CA ARG A 17 6.47 -17.13 9.36
C ARG A 17 6.38 -16.12 8.23
N PHE A 18 5.19 -15.58 7.97
CA PHE A 18 4.99 -14.55 6.97
C PHE A 18 5.83 -13.30 7.29
N VAL A 19 5.73 -12.79 8.52
CA VAL A 19 6.51 -11.62 8.95
C VAL A 19 8.01 -11.87 8.74
N GLY A 20 8.52 -13.02 9.17
CA GLY A 20 9.93 -13.37 8.96
C GLY A 20 10.33 -13.45 7.48
N ALA A 21 9.46 -13.95 6.61
CA ALA A 21 9.71 -14.00 5.17
C ALA A 21 9.66 -12.61 4.52
N ALA A 22 8.69 -11.78 4.89
CA ALA A 22 8.53 -10.41 4.42
C ALA A 22 9.73 -9.54 4.85
N THR A 23 10.11 -9.58 6.14
CA THR A 23 11.28 -8.86 6.66
C THR A 23 12.54 -9.24 5.90
N ARG A 24 12.80 -10.55 5.67
CA ARG A 24 13.96 -10.99 4.88
C ARG A 24 13.93 -10.55 3.43
N ARG A 25 12.74 -10.38 2.83
CA ARG A 25 12.63 -9.89 1.44
C ARG A 25 12.96 -8.41 1.37
N ILE A 26 12.40 -7.61 2.28
CA ILE A 26 12.58 -6.16 2.32
C ILE A 26 14.02 -5.80 2.71
N ALA A 27 14.58 -6.46 3.74
CA ALA A 27 15.92 -6.17 4.25
C ALA A 27 17.07 -6.55 3.30
N ARG A 28 16.79 -7.21 2.17
CA ARG A 28 17.79 -7.51 1.13
C ARG A 28 17.94 -6.42 0.09
N GLY A 29 16.99 -5.48 0.00
CA GLY A 29 17.06 -4.39 -0.96
C GLY A 29 18.25 -3.48 -0.65
N MET A 30 19.04 -3.17 -1.67
CA MET A 30 20.22 -2.29 -1.56
C MET A 30 19.86 -0.83 -1.82
N ASP A 31 18.80 -0.59 -2.58
CA ASP A 31 18.27 0.73 -2.88
C ASP A 31 16.77 0.83 -2.56
N LEU A 32 16.26 2.06 -2.67
CA LEU A 32 14.87 2.38 -2.36
C LEU A 32 13.88 1.58 -3.21
N ASP A 33 14.16 1.42 -4.49
CA ASP A 33 13.22 0.81 -5.43
C ASP A 33 13.13 -0.70 -5.17
N GLU A 34 14.25 -1.36 -4.84
CA GLU A 34 14.27 -2.75 -4.39
C GLU A 34 13.50 -2.95 -3.07
N ILE A 35 13.66 -2.04 -2.10
CA ILE A 35 12.94 -2.08 -0.83
C ILE A 35 11.43 -1.94 -1.04
N VAL A 36 11.01 -0.93 -1.82
CA VAL A 36 9.60 -0.68 -2.15
C VAL A 36 9.00 -1.84 -2.95
N MET A 37 9.75 -2.41 -3.89
CA MET A 37 9.32 -3.60 -4.64
C MET A 37 9.21 -4.83 -3.72
N GLY A 38 10.13 -5.00 -2.78
CA GLY A 38 10.09 -6.05 -1.77
C GLY A 38 8.84 -5.96 -0.88
N LEU A 39 8.45 -4.74 -0.48
CA LEU A 39 7.23 -4.46 0.26
C LEU A 39 5.98 -4.80 -0.56
N CYS A 40 5.91 -4.36 -1.81
CA CYS A 40 4.78 -4.64 -2.70
C CYS A 40 4.60 -6.15 -2.90
N ARG A 41 5.68 -6.87 -3.21
CA ARG A 41 5.66 -8.33 -3.41
C ARG A 41 5.30 -9.13 -2.16
N ALA A 42 5.61 -8.62 -0.97
CA ALA A 42 5.18 -9.26 0.27
C ALA A 42 3.68 -9.06 0.51
N THR A 43 3.12 -7.91 0.10
CA THR A 43 1.76 -7.49 0.45
C THR A 43 0.72 -7.93 -0.60
N VAL A 44 1.02 -7.75 -1.89
CA VAL A 44 0.02 -7.70 -2.98
C VAL A 44 -0.45 -9.05 -3.55
N PRO A 45 -0.04 -10.23 -3.04
CA PRO A 45 -0.95 -11.38 -3.17
C PRO A 45 -1.49 -11.87 -1.84
N THR A 46 -0.94 -11.39 -0.71
CA THR A 46 -1.24 -11.97 0.60
C THR A 46 -2.39 -11.25 1.30
N PHE A 47 -2.43 -9.92 1.25
CA PHE A 47 -3.36 -9.10 2.04
C PHE A 47 -4.18 -8.11 1.23
N ALA A 48 -3.73 -7.78 0.02
CA ALA A 48 -4.39 -6.78 -0.78
C ALA A 48 -4.30 -7.13 -2.27
N ASP A 49 -5.32 -6.75 -3.01
CA ASP A 49 -5.33 -6.85 -4.47
C ASP A 49 -4.49 -5.74 -5.11
N ALA A 50 -4.25 -4.66 -4.36
CA ALA A 50 -3.41 -3.54 -4.77
C ALA A 50 -2.82 -2.76 -3.60
N ILE A 51 -1.74 -2.01 -3.88
CA ILE A 51 -1.06 -1.13 -2.93
C ILE A 51 -0.61 0.16 -3.62
N LEU A 52 -0.69 1.27 -2.90
CA LEU A 52 -0.04 2.53 -3.24
C LEU A 52 0.97 2.86 -2.14
N VAL A 53 2.20 3.20 -2.52
CA VAL A 53 3.30 3.51 -1.60
C VAL A 53 3.68 4.97 -1.76
N TYR A 54 3.34 5.76 -0.74
CA TYR A 54 3.73 7.16 -0.62
C TYR A 54 4.90 7.30 0.35
N LEU A 55 5.93 8.04 -0.05
CA LEU A 55 7.06 8.38 0.83
C LEU A 55 7.19 9.89 0.97
N ARG A 56 7.82 10.34 2.05
CA ARG A 56 8.10 11.76 2.24
C ARG A 56 9.07 12.27 1.17
N GLU A 57 8.82 13.48 0.68
CA GLU A 57 9.71 14.24 -0.20
C GLU A 57 10.12 15.56 0.49
N PRO A 58 11.41 15.81 0.74
CA PRO A 58 12.54 14.89 0.55
C PRO A 58 12.52 13.75 1.57
N LEU A 59 13.14 12.63 1.22
CA LEU A 59 13.34 11.51 2.15
C LEU A 59 14.28 11.95 3.29
N PRO A 60 13.93 11.65 4.56
CA PRO A 60 14.83 11.92 5.68
C PRO A 60 16.08 11.04 5.56
N VAL A 61 17.24 11.61 5.88
CA VAL A 61 18.53 10.92 5.86
C VAL A 61 19.07 10.82 7.29
N GLY A 62 19.48 9.62 7.70
CA GLY A 62 20.00 9.37 9.04
C GLY A 62 19.00 9.75 10.14
N ASP A 63 19.49 10.47 11.15
CA ASP A 63 18.68 10.95 12.29
C ASP A 63 18.17 12.39 12.11
N GLU A 64 18.29 12.95 10.90
CA GLU A 64 17.82 14.30 10.62
C GLU A 64 16.31 14.38 10.86
N ARG A 65 15.89 15.34 11.68
CA ARG A 65 14.48 15.68 11.79
C ARG A 65 14.10 16.45 10.53
N PRO A 66 13.23 15.89 9.68
CA PRO A 66 12.94 16.51 8.42
C PRO A 66 12.19 17.84 8.64
N THR A 67 12.75 18.91 8.07
CA THR A 67 12.26 20.29 8.20
C THR A 67 11.30 20.65 7.06
N GLY A 68 10.46 21.67 7.25
CA GLY A 68 9.52 22.14 6.24
C GLY A 68 8.21 21.31 6.14
N PRO A 69 7.37 21.61 5.14
CA PRO A 69 6.08 20.96 4.93
C PRO A 69 6.24 19.44 4.76
N LEU A 70 5.26 18.68 5.25
CA LEU A 70 5.20 17.25 5.00
C LEU A 70 4.57 17.02 3.63
N VAL A 71 5.39 16.71 2.63
CA VAL A 71 4.94 16.34 1.28
C VAL A 71 5.12 14.84 1.10
N LEU A 72 4.07 14.18 0.62
CA LEU A 72 4.07 12.77 0.24
C LEU A 72 4.15 12.64 -1.28
N ARG A 73 5.12 11.89 -1.78
CA ARG A 73 5.27 11.54 -3.19
C ARG A 73 4.87 10.09 -3.41
N LEU A 74 4.02 9.84 -4.39
CA LEU A 74 3.72 8.48 -4.83
C LEU A 74 4.98 7.87 -5.45
N ARG A 75 5.49 6.80 -4.85
CA ARG A 75 6.69 6.09 -5.31
C ARG A 75 6.38 4.87 -6.14
N ARG A 76 5.27 4.20 -5.82
CA ARG A 76 4.86 2.99 -6.55
C ARG A 76 3.38 2.72 -6.36
N THR A 77 2.78 2.21 -7.42
CA THR A 77 1.51 1.51 -7.41
C THR A 77 1.77 0.07 -7.85
N ASP A 78 1.20 -0.91 -7.16
CA ASP A 78 1.31 -2.32 -7.55
C ASP A 78 -0.04 -3.02 -7.33
N ARG A 79 -0.37 -4.00 -8.18
CA ARG A 79 -1.64 -4.74 -8.12
C ARG A 79 -1.47 -6.17 -8.61
N ILE A 80 -2.37 -7.06 -8.20
CA ILE A 80 -2.50 -8.38 -8.82
C ILE A 80 -2.82 -8.14 -10.30
N PRO A 81 -2.07 -8.75 -11.23
CA PRO A 81 -2.44 -8.73 -12.63
C PRO A 81 -3.88 -9.24 -12.77
N ALA A 82 -4.75 -8.47 -13.42
CA ALA A 82 -6.01 -9.04 -13.86
C ALA A 82 -5.63 -10.21 -14.77
N GLU A 83 -6.12 -11.41 -14.48
CA GLU A 83 -5.90 -12.57 -15.33
C GLU A 83 -6.23 -12.14 -16.75
N ARG A 84 -5.20 -12.05 -17.60
CA ARG A 84 -5.47 -11.94 -19.03
C ARG A 84 -6.18 -13.25 -19.34
N ASP A 85 -7.41 -13.17 -19.83
CA ASP A 85 -8.08 -14.28 -20.50
C ASP A 85 -7.18 -14.72 -21.66
N THR A 86 -6.17 -15.54 -21.36
CA THR A 86 -5.32 -16.17 -22.36
C THR A 86 -5.78 -17.60 -22.54
N GLU A 87 -7.01 -17.74 -23.04
CA GLU A 87 -7.27 -18.78 -24.03
C GLU A 87 -6.57 -18.37 -25.33
N GLY A 88 -5.29 -18.71 -25.46
CA GLY A 88 -4.61 -18.73 -26.76
C GLY A 88 -3.32 -17.94 -26.86
N GLY A 89 -2.20 -18.67 -26.87
CA GLY A 89 -1.03 -18.31 -27.66
C GLY A 89 -0.01 -17.36 -27.03
N PHE A 90 1.25 -17.77 -27.08
CA PHE A 90 2.42 -16.94 -26.80
C PHE A 90 2.43 -15.71 -27.72
N ALA A 91 1.92 -14.57 -27.25
CA ALA A 91 2.13 -13.26 -27.84
C ALA A 91 3.23 -12.50 -27.08
N PRO A 92 4.08 -11.70 -27.76
CA PRO A 92 5.16 -10.97 -27.12
C PRO A 92 4.60 -9.98 -26.09
N ALA A 93 5.34 -9.78 -25.00
CA ALA A 93 4.96 -8.93 -23.88
C ALA A 93 4.67 -7.49 -24.35
N ALA A 94 3.40 -7.19 -24.60
CA ALA A 94 2.92 -5.82 -24.76
C ALA A 94 3.33 -5.02 -23.52
N GLN A 95 3.90 -3.84 -23.74
CA GLN A 95 4.26 -2.89 -22.70
C GLN A 95 3.05 -2.70 -21.78
N PRO A 96 3.22 -2.71 -20.44
CA PRO A 96 2.09 -2.48 -19.55
C PRO A 96 1.56 -1.08 -19.84
N GLU A 97 0.35 -1.01 -20.40
CA GLU A 97 -0.44 0.22 -20.43
C GLU A 97 -0.47 0.79 -19.00
N PRO A 98 -0.29 2.11 -18.82
CA PRO A 98 -0.33 2.71 -17.49
C PRO A 98 -1.64 2.33 -16.82
N SER A 99 -1.56 1.60 -15.72
CA SER A 99 -2.74 1.06 -15.08
C SER A 99 -3.60 2.21 -14.56
N GLU A 100 -4.93 2.11 -14.63
CA GLU A 100 -5.84 3.10 -14.04
C GLU A 100 -5.46 3.43 -12.59
N LEU A 101 -4.88 2.46 -11.88
CA LEU A 101 -4.38 2.62 -10.52
C LEU A 101 -3.10 3.50 -10.41
N GLU A 102 -2.23 3.51 -11.41
CA GLU A 102 -1.10 4.45 -11.51
C GLU A 102 -1.62 5.88 -11.73
N THR A 103 -2.77 6.02 -12.41
CA THR A 103 -3.49 7.28 -12.53
C THR A 103 -4.41 7.61 -11.36
N VAL A 104 -4.46 6.80 -10.28
CA VAL A 104 -5.38 6.96 -9.14
C VAL A 104 -4.77 7.70 -7.96
N GLY A 105 -3.46 7.61 -7.75
CA GLY A 105 -2.80 8.42 -6.73
C GLY A 105 -2.49 9.84 -7.21
N ALA A 106 -2.58 10.84 -6.33
CA ALA A 106 -1.91 12.11 -6.57
C ALA A 106 -0.39 11.88 -6.57
N GLU A 107 0.34 12.41 -7.56
CA GLU A 107 1.80 12.22 -7.63
C GLU A 107 2.49 12.86 -6.42
N LEU A 108 2.00 14.03 -6.00
CA LEU A 108 2.45 14.78 -4.84
C LEU A 108 1.23 15.22 -4.01
N CYS A 109 1.33 15.07 -2.69
CA CYS A 109 0.30 15.43 -1.72
C CYS A 109 0.95 16.19 -0.56
N GLU A 110 0.67 17.48 -0.43
CA GLU A 110 1.06 18.25 0.75
C GLU A 110 0.09 17.98 1.91
N VAL A 111 0.63 17.53 3.05
CA VAL A 111 -0.14 17.26 4.25
C VAL A 111 -0.34 18.55 5.03
N ARG A 112 -1.53 19.16 4.89
CA ARG A 112 -1.89 20.40 5.58
C ARG A 112 -1.95 20.19 7.11
N PRO A 113 -1.36 21.07 7.94
CA PRO A 113 -1.50 20.97 9.38
C PRO A 113 -2.97 21.00 9.82
N GLY A 114 -3.35 20.10 10.72
CA GLY A 114 -4.74 19.99 11.20
C GLY A 114 -5.72 19.30 10.25
N SER A 115 -5.26 18.84 9.07
CA SER A 115 -6.08 18.04 8.15
C SER A 115 -6.37 16.62 8.67
N ALA A 116 -7.33 15.95 8.05
CA ALA A 116 -7.65 14.56 8.40
C ALA A 116 -6.47 13.63 8.11
N LEU A 117 -5.76 13.86 7.01
CA LEU A 117 -4.54 13.11 6.67
C LEU A 117 -3.44 13.37 7.71
N ALA A 118 -3.27 14.60 8.18
CA ALA A 118 -2.31 14.92 9.26
C ALA A 118 -2.66 14.22 10.59
N GLU A 119 -3.94 14.03 10.89
CA GLU A 119 -4.39 13.28 12.06
C GLU A 119 -4.07 11.79 11.96
N VAL A 120 -4.38 11.18 10.81
CA VAL A 120 -4.08 9.77 10.54
C VAL A 120 -2.58 9.49 10.60
N LEU A 121 -1.76 10.33 9.98
CA LEU A 121 -0.30 10.16 9.91
C LEU A 121 0.41 10.37 11.25
N ARG A 122 -0.23 10.99 12.25
CA ARG A 122 0.31 11.09 13.62
C ARG A 122 0.28 9.75 14.35
N GLY A 123 -0.56 8.81 13.92
CA GLY A 123 -0.65 7.48 14.50
C GLY A 123 0.46 6.54 14.03
N VAL A 124 0.88 5.61 14.90
CA VAL A 124 1.82 4.51 14.57
C VAL A 124 1.11 3.17 14.37
N ARG A 125 -0.22 3.18 14.28
CA ARG A 125 -1.07 1.99 14.11
C ARG A 125 -1.69 1.98 12.71
N PRO A 126 -1.95 0.80 12.13
CA PRO A 126 -2.74 0.70 10.92
C PRO A 126 -4.10 1.38 11.10
N VAL A 127 -4.54 2.12 10.08
CA VAL A 127 -5.82 2.81 10.06
C VAL A 127 -6.67 2.23 8.93
N PHE A 128 -7.94 1.98 9.24
CA PHE A 128 -8.93 1.50 8.29
C PHE A 128 -9.93 2.61 7.98
N THR A 129 -10.60 2.50 6.83
CA THR A 129 -11.59 3.47 6.34
C THR A 129 -12.93 3.40 7.07
N ASP A 130 -12.96 2.84 8.27
CA ASP A 130 -14.16 2.70 9.10
C ASP A 130 -14.40 3.93 10.01
N THR A 131 -13.38 4.77 10.20
CA THR A 131 -13.51 6.03 10.95
C THR A 131 -13.76 7.24 10.04
N PRO A 132 -14.43 8.30 10.53
CA PRO A 132 -14.63 9.54 9.77
C PRO A 132 -13.32 10.20 9.33
N ALA A 133 -12.32 10.25 10.23
CA ALA A 133 -11.01 10.85 9.93
C ALA A 133 -10.28 10.08 8.83
N ALA A 134 -10.29 8.74 8.86
CA ALA A 134 -9.67 7.94 7.82
C ALA A 134 -10.35 8.08 6.46
N ARG A 135 -11.68 8.17 6.44
CA ARG A 135 -12.43 8.44 5.19
C ARG A 135 -12.15 9.81 4.63
N ALA A 136 -12.04 10.84 5.48
CA ALA A 136 -11.72 12.20 5.07
C ALA A 136 -10.26 12.34 4.58
N ALA A 137 -9.34 11.53 5.08
CA ALA A 137 -7.93 11.55 4.67
C ALA A 137 -7.69 10.99 3.26
N LEU A 138 -8.57 10.12 2.75
CA LEU A 138 -8.42 9.51 1.43
C LEU A 138 -8.48 10.49 0.26
N PRO A 139 -9.51 11.36 0.13
CA PRO A 139 -9.54 12.36 -0.95
C PRO A 139 -8.38 13.35 -0.83
N GLU A 140 -7.93 13.67 0.38
CA GLU A 140 -6.72 14.49 0.58
C GLU A 140 -5.47 13.82 -0.01
N LEU A 141 -5.31 12.49 0.15
CA LEU A 141 -4.16 11.74 -0.34
C LEU A 141 -4.22 11.41 -1.84
N LEU A 142 -5.40 11.05 -2.33
CA LEU A 142 -5.60 10.52 -3.68
C LEU A 142 -6.05 11.59 -4.70
N GLY A 143 -6.51 12.75 -4.21
CA GLY A 143 -7.05 13.85 -4.99
C GLY A 143 -8.58 13.98 -4.82
N GLU A 144 -9.06 15.22 -4.67
CA GLU A 144 -10.48 15.55 -4.40
C GLU A 144 -11.42 15.22 -5.58
N GLU A 145 -10.89 15.21 -6.81
CA GLU A 145 -11.66 14.99 -8.05
C GLU A 145 -11.92 13.50 -8.36
N ARG A 146 -11.52 12.58 -7.48
CA ARG A 146 -11.55 11.14 -7.76
C ARG A 146 -12.55 10.44 -6.86
N ASP A 147 -13.63 9.95 -7.47
CA ASP A 147 -14.56 9.04 -6.81
C ASP A 147 -13.88 7.69 -6.58
N PHE A 148 -13.55 7.41 -5.32
CA PHE A 148 -13.03 6.11 -4.90
C PHE A 148 -14.16 5.28 -4.29
N PRO A 149 -14.74 4.33 -5.04
CA PRO A 149 -15.67 3.38 -4.44
C PRO A 149 -14.89 2.52 -3.45
N LEU A 150 -15.01 2.86 -2.15
CA LEU A 150 -14.45 2.04 -1.09
C LEU A 150 -15.28 0.77 -1.00
N PRO A 151 -14.66 -0.42 -1.15
CA PRO A 151 -15.36 -1.67 -0.93
C PRO A 151 -15.86 -1.72 0.51
N ASP A 152 -17.09 -2.21 0.71
CA ASP A 152 -17.60 -2.45 2.05
C ASP A 152 -16.82 -3.57 2.76
N GLY A 153 -16.60 -3.41 4.07
CA GLY A 153 -16.04 -4.44 4.95
C GLY A 153 -14.62 -4.18 5.45
N ARG A 154 -14.21 -4.93 6.48
CA ARG A 154 -12.83 -4.92 7.01
C ARG A 154 -12.03 -6.05 6.36
N ARG A 155 -10.98 -5.70 5.62
CA ARG A 155 -9.97 -6.65 5.13
C ARG A 155 -8.68 -6.47 5.95
N ALA A 156 -8.03 -7.57 6.30
CA ALA A 156 -6.94 -7.64 7.28
C ALA A 156 -5.62 -8.03 6.63
#